data_AF-A0A0G1VUA6-F1
#
_entry.id   AF-A0A0G1VUA6-F1
#
_cell.length_a   1.000
_cell.length_b   1.000
_cell.length_c   1.000
_cell.angle_alpha   90.00
_cell.angle_beta   90.00
_cell.angle_gamma   90.00
#
_symmetry.space_group_name_H-M   'P 1'
#
loop_
_entity.id
_entity.type
_entity.pdbx_description
1 polymer ?
#
loop_
_entity_poly.entity_id
_entity_poly.type
_entity_poly.pdbx_seq_one_letter_code
_entity_poly.pdbx_strand_id
1 'polypeptide(L)'
;MNTLLAQNLTLPGGGSVQGPLAIPGAGGNLTIGAIISRALPLVIGLAGLGLLLMLISAGYTFMTSAGDAKKMEQGRQQLTNAIVGFIIVFGAYWLVQIVGIMFGEGVTSGFK
;
A
#
# COMPACT_ATOMS: atom_id res chain seq x y z
N MET A 1 13.46 -35.19 19.76
CA MET A 1 13.96 -35.74 18.49
C MET A 1 12.88 -35.53 17.43
N ASN A 2 12.83 -34.35 16.78
CA ASN A 2 11.70 -33.95 15.91
C ASN A 2 12.18 -33.29 14.61
N THR A 3 13.00 -33.98 13.82
CA THR A 3 13.46 -33.47 12.52
C THR A 3 13.59 -34.60 11.50
N LEU A 4 12.49 -35.21 11.06
CA LEU A 4 12.56 -36.24 10.01
C LEU A 4 11.41 -36.21 8.98
N LEU A 5 10.71 -35.08 8.79
CA LEU A 5 9.71 -34.94 7.70
C LEU A 5 9.85 -33.64 6.89
N ALA A 6 11.08 -33.16 6.72
CA ALA A 6 11.40 -32.16 5.70
C ALA A 6 12.47 -32.74 4.76
N GLN A 7 12.10 -33.84 4.11
CA GLN A 7 12.92 -34.45 3.07
C GLN A 7 12.82 -33.57 1.82
N ASN A 8 13.71 -32.57 1.74
CA ASN A 8 14.08 -31.96 0.48
C ASN A 8 14.59 -33.08 -0.44
N LEU A 9 13.79 -33.42 -1.46
CA LEU A 9 14.20 -34.36 -2.48
C LEU A 9 15.07 -33.61 -3.49
N THR A 10 16.39 -33.73 -3.31
CA THR A 10 17.38 -33.17 -4.25
C THR A 10 17.66 -34.21 -5.31
N LEU A 11 17.15 -33.98 -6.52
CA LEU A 11 17.40 -34.85 -7.67
C LEU A 11 18.76 -34.52 -8.29
N PRO A 12 19.55 -35.52 -8.72
CA PRO A 12 20.83 -35.28 -9.38
C PRO A 12 20.57 -34.65 -10.75
N GLY A 13 20.90 -33.36 -10.91
CA GLY A 13 20.83 -32.63 -12.18
C GLY A 13 20.04 -31.32 -12.18
N GLY A 14 19.37 -30.93 -11.10
CA GLY A 14 18.75 -29.60 -11.03
C GLY A 14 17.65 -29.45 -9.98
N GLY A 15 17.88 -28.55 -9.01
CA GLY A 15 16.86 -27.99 -8.12
C GLY A 15 16.43 -28.88 -6.95
N SER A 16 16.69 -28.42 -5.73
CA SER A 16 16.03 -28.90 -4.52
C SER A 16 14.56 -28.47 -4.52
N VAL A 17 13.62 -29.43 -4.56
CA VAL A 17 12.20 -29.13 -4.36
C VAL A 17 11.92 -29.16 -2.85
N GLN A 18 12.06 -27.99 -2.24
CA GLN A 18 11.59 -27.70 -0.89
C GLN A 18 10.06 -27.64 -0.94
N GLY A 19 9.38 -28.54 -0.23
CA GLY A 19 7.91 -28.62 -0.24
C GLY A 19 7.23 -27.37 0.33
N PRO A 20 5.90 -27.45 0.49
CA PRO A 20 4.88 -27.15 -0.53
C PRO A 20 5.19 -25.91 -1.38
N LEU A 21 4.77 -25.92 -2.65
CA LEU A 21 4.94 -24.84 -3.63
C LEU A 21 4.79 -23.46 -2.97
N ALA A 22 5.87 -22.69 -2.97
CA ALA A 22 5.81 -21.25 -2.72
C ALA A 22 5.08 -20.59 -3.90
N ILE A 23 3.76 -20.65 -3.89
CA ILE A 23 2.94 -19.66 -4.58
C ILE A 23 3.35 -18.33 -3.95
N PRO A 24 3.75 -17.29 -4.69
CA PRO A 24 3.99 -15.97 -4.14
C PRO A 24 2.73 -15.54 -3.37
N GLY A 25 2.79 -15.68 -2.04
CA GLY A 25 1.65 -15.49 -1.17
C GLY A 25 0.87 -16.72 -0.63
N ALA A 26 1.41 -17.92 -0.63
CA ALA A 26 0.75 -19.07 0.04
C ALA A 26 1.64 -19.85 1.02
N GLY A 27 2.76 -19.28 1.46
CA GLY A 27 3.78 -19.96 2.27
C GLY A 27 3.98 -19.47 3.70
N GLY A 28 3.12 -18.59 4.23
CA GLY A 28 3.23 -18.13 5.62
C GLY A 28 1.85 -18.14 6.26
N ASN A 29 1.79 -18.58 7.53
CA ASN A 29 0.62 -18.50 8.41
C ASN A 29 -0.30 -17.33 8.02
N LEU A 30 -1.62 -17.57 7.95
CA LEU A 30 -2.65 -16.56 7.73
C LEU A 30 -2.71 -15.57 8.90
N THR A 31 -1.63 -14.82 9.09
CA THR A 31 -1.50 -13.73 10.04
C THR A 31 -2.14 -12.51 9.39
N ILE A 32 -2.87 -11.75 10.20
CA ILE A 32 -3.52 -10.49 9.80
C ILE A 32 -2.55 -9.56 9.03
N GLY A 33 -1.27 -9.55 9.43
CA GLY A 33 -0.20 -8.84 8.74
C GLY A 33 -0.03 -9.23 7.27
N ALA A 34 -0.09 -10.52 6.91
CA ALA A 34 0.11 -10.97 5.53
C ALA A 34 -1.05 -10.58 4.60
N ILE A 35 -2.27 -10.51 5.14
CA ILE A 35 -3.46 -10.03 4.41
C ILE A 35 -3.34 -8.53 4.17
N ILE A 36 -2.94 -7.77 5.20
CA ILE A 36 -2.74 -6.33 5.10
C ILE A 36 -1.63 -6.01 4.10
N SER A 37 -0.48 -6.68 4.15
CA SER A 37 0.64 -6.42 3.24
C SER A 37 0.28 -6.60 1.76
N ARG A 38 -0.68 -7.47 1.40
CA ARG A 38 -1.16 -7.59 0.01
C ARG A 38 -2.24 -6.59 -0.35
N ALA A 39 -3.15 -6.30 0.58
CA ALA A 39 -4.23 -5.37 0.33
C ALA A 39 -3.72 -3.92 0.25
N LEU A 40 -2.71 -3.58 1.05
CA LEU A 40 -2.22 -2.22 1.21
C LEU A 40 -1.68 -1.58 -0.10
N PRO A 41 -0.81 -2.22 -0.91
CA PRO A 41 -0.37 -1.61 -2.17
C PRO A 41 -1.53 -1.39 -3.16
N LEU A 42 -2.52 -2.29 -3.19
CA LEU A 42 -3.71 -2.14 -4.02
C LEU A 42 -4.58 -0.97 -3.54
N VAL A 43 -4.78 -0.84 -2.22
CA VAL A 43 -5.54 0.26 -1.62
C VAL A 43 -4.83 1.60 -1.83
N ILE A 44 -3.51 1.67 -1.66
CA ILE A 44 -2.72 2.89 -1.89
C ILE A 44 -2.79 3.30 -3.38
N GLY A 45 -2.69 2.35 -4.31
CA GLY A 45 -2.85 2.62 -5.75
C GLY A 45 -4.23 3.19 -6.10
N LEU A 46 -5.30 2.58 -5.58
CA LEU A 46 -6.67 3.08 -5.78
C LEU A 46 -6.90 4.44 -5.10
N ALA A 47 -6.34 4.64 -3.90
CA ALA A 47 -6.42 5.90 -3.18
C ALA A 47 -5.71 7.03 -3.93
N GLY A 48 -4.53 6.77 -4.52
CA GLY A 48 -3.81 7.74 -5.34
C GLY A 48 -4.61 8.16 -6.58
N LEU A 49 -5.24 7.20 -7.26
CA LEU A 49 -6.09 7.49 -8.42
C LEU A 49 -7.34 8.30 -8.01
N GLY A 50 -8.00 7.92 -6.92
CA GLY A 50 -9.15 8.66 -6.38
C GLY A 50 -8.80 10.08 -5.96
N LEU A 51 -7.62 10.27 -5.35
CA LEU A 51 -7.11 11.58 -4.96
C LEU A 51 -6.90 12.49 -6.18
N LEU A 52 -6.36 11.95 -7.26
CA LEU A 52 -6.17 12.69 -8.52
C LEU A 52 -7.51 13.20 -9.08
N LEU A 53 -8.54 12.35 -9.10
CA LEU A 53 -9.89 12.74 -9.56
C LEU A 53 -10.54 13.78 -8.65
N MET A 54 -10.33 13.64 -7.33
CA MET A 54 -10.82 14.62 -6.36
C MET A 54 -10.12 15.98 -6.53
N LEU A 55 -8.83 15.99 -6.85
CA LEU A 55 -8.07 17.22 -7.08
C LEU A 55 -8.55 17.96 -8.34
N ILE A 56 -8.80 17.22 -9.44
CA ILE A 56 -9.36 17.78 -10.68
C ILE A 56 -10.75 18.37 -10.44
N SER A 57 -11.63 17.63 -9.78
CA SER A 57 -13.00 18.11 -9.48
C SER A 57 -13.02 19.28 -8.50
N ALA A 58 -12.12 19.30 -7.51
CA ALA A 58 -11.95 20.44 -6.60
C ALA A 58 -11.45 21.69 -7.34
N GLY A 59 -10.45 21.55 -8.22
CA GLY A 59 -9.94 22.66 -9.04
C GLY A 59 -10.99 23.22 -10.00
N TYR A 60 -11.77 22.34 -10.65
CA TYR A 60 -12.87 22.75 -11.53
C TYR A 60 -13.97 23.49 -10.76
N THR A 61 -14.37 22.98 -9.59
CA THR A 61 -15.37 23.62 -8.74
C THR A 61 -14.89 24.98 -8.25
N PHE A 62 -13.63 25.08 -7.81
CA PHE A 62 -13.04 26.35 -7.38
C PHE A 62 -13.00 27.38 -8.52
N MET A 63 -12.60 26.97 -9.73
CA MET A 63 -12.49 27.88 -10.89
C MET A 63 -13.85 28.29 -11.47
N THR A 64 -14.87 27.43 -11.41
CA THR A 64 -16.23 27.73 -11.89
C THR A 64 -17.10 28.49 -10.87
N SER A 65 -16.59 28.71 -9.66
CA SER A 65 -17.29 29.43 -8.58
C SER A 65 -17.24 30.95 -8.71
N ALA A 66 -16.67 31.49 -9.80
CA ALA A 66 -16.54 32.92 -10.06
C ALA A 66 -17.92 33.61 -10.12
N GLY A 67 -18.39 34.13 -8.98
CA GLY A 67 -19.64 34.90 -8.87
C GLY A 67 -20.57 34.48 -7.72
N ASP A 68 -20.39 33.29 -7.12
CA ASP A 68 -21.22 32.81 -6.02
C ASP A 68 -20.35 32.47 -4.80
N ALA A 69 -20.49 33.27 -3.73
CA ALA A 69 -19.71 33.13 -2.50
C ALA A 69 -19.83 31.74 -1.87
N LYS A 70 -21.00 31.09 -2.00
CA LYS A 70 -21.24 29.77 -1.42
C LYS A 70 -20.45 28.68 -2.14
N LYS A 71 -20.36 28.77 -3.47
CA LYS A 71 -19.57 27.81 -4.27
C LYS A 71 -18.07 28.03 -4.08
N MET A 72 -17.65 29.28 -3.90
CA MET A 72 -16.26 29.63 -3.63
C MET A 72 -15.78 29.09 -2.26
N GLU A 73 -16.64 29.16 -1.23
CA GLU A 73 -16.42 28.54 0.08
C GLU A 73 -16.29 27.01 -0.03
N GLN A 74 -17.21 26.37 -0.78
CA GLN A 74 -17.16 24.93 -1.03
C GLN A 74 -15.90 24.50 -1.80
N GLY A 75 -15.53 25.23 -2.86
CA GLY A 75 -14.31 24.96 -3.63
C GLY A 75 -13.05 25.08 -2.77
N ARG A 76 -13.01 26.06 -1.86
CA ARG A 76 -11.91 26.18 -0.86
C ARG A 76 -11.87 25.00 0.11
N GLN A 77 -13.01 24.60 0.68
CA GLN A 77 -13.04 23.42 1.57
C GLN A 77 -12.63 22.15 0.83
N GLN A 78 -13.11 21.96 -0.39
CA GLN A 78 -12.79 20.78 -1.19
C GLN A 78 -11.29 20.75 -1.56
N LEU A 79 -10.70 21.89 -1.89
CA LEU A 79 -9.28 22.03 -2.14
C LEU A 79 -8.44 21.73 -0.88
N THR A 80 -8.83 22.28 0.28
CA THR A 80 -8.16 21.99 1.55
C THR A 80 -8.23 20.50 1.88
N ASN A 81 -9.38 19.85 1.70
CA ASN A 81 -9.53 18.42 1.93
C ASN A 81 -8.66 17.58 0.98
N ALA A 82 -8.56 17.97 -0.29
CA ALA A 82 -7.69 17.31 -1.26
C ALA A 82 -6.20 17.46 -0.88
N ILE A 83 -5.77 18.65 -0.43
CA ILE A 83 -4.41 18.91 0.05
C ILE A 83 -4.10 18.09 1.30
N VAL A 84 -5.01 18.03 2.27
CA VAL A 84 -4.85 17.23 3.48
C VAL A 84 -4.73 15.74 3.14
N GLY A 85 -5.59 15.23 2.25
CA GLY A 85 -5.48 13.85 1.76
C GLY A 85 -4.14 13.56 1.08
N PHE A 86 -3.63 14.51 0.30
CA PHE A 86 -2.33 14.39 -0.37
C PHE A 86 -1.19 14.31 0.65
N ILE A 87 -1.20 15.19 1.65
CA ILE A 87 -0.21 15.21 2.73
C ILE A 87 -0.24 13.90 3.53
N ILE A 88 -1.42 13.31 3.77
CA ILE A 88 -1.53 12.03 4.48
C ILE A 88 -0.88 10.90 3.67
N VAL A 89 -1.19 10.79 2.38
CA VAL A 89 -0.59 9.74 1.52
C VAL A 89 0.91 9.93 1.40
N PHE A 90 1.35 11.18 1.19
CA PHE A 90 2.76 11.53 1.14
C PHE A 90 3.47 11.20 2.46
N GLY A 91 2.90 11.63 3.59
CA GLY A 91 3.43 11.37 4.93
C GLY A 91 3.45 9.89 5.29
N ALA A 92 2.45 9.11 4.88
CA ALA A 92 2.40 7.67 5.11
C ALA A 92 3.59 6.94 4.48
N TYR A 93 4.01 7.33 3.27
CA TYR A 93 5.21 6.78 2.63
C TYR A 93 6.47 7.01 3.48
N TRP A 94 6.68 8.24 3.93
CA TRP A 94 7.81 8.58 4.81
C TRP A 94 7.74 7.86 6.15
N LEU A 95 6.54 7.71 6.71
CA LEU A 95 6.31 7.01 7.98
C LEU A 95 6.69 5.54 7.86
N VAL A 96 6.28 4.87 6.77
CA VAL A 96 6.69 3.47 6.49
C VAL A 96 8.20 3.36 6.33
N GLN A 97 8.85 4.32 5.65
CA GLN A 97 10.30 4.31 5.47
C GLN A 97 11.04 4.46 6.81
N ILE A 98 10.60 5.38 7.67
CA ILE A 98 11.18 5.59 9.01
C ILE A 98 10.98 4.34 9.88
N VAL A 99 9.78 3.75 9.86
CA VAL A 99 9.50 2.50 10.57
C VAL A 99 10.36 1.36 10.03
N GLY A 100 10.57 1.25 8.73
CA GLY A 100 11.44 0.24 8.12
C GLY A 100 12.90 0.37 8.53
N ILE A 101 13.40 1.60 8.71
CA ILE A 101 14.75 1.84 9.22
C ILE A 101 14.86 1.46 10.71
N MET A 102 13.83 1.78 11.51
CA MET A 102 13.81 1.53 12.96
C MET A 102 13.57 0.06 13.33
N PHE A 103 12.76 -0.67 12.55
CA PHE A 103 12.38 -2.07 12.81
C PHE A 103 13.19 -3.09 11.99
N GLY A 104 14.17 -2.65 11.19
CA GLY A 104 14.97 -3.51 10.34
C GLY A 104 14.21 -4.00 9.09
N GLU A 105 14.97 -4.44 8.08
CA GLU A 105 14.54 -4.76 6.71
C GLU A 105 13.36 -5.74 6.57
N GLY A 106 12.90 -6.37 7.67
CA GLY A 106 11.78 -7.32 7.70
C GLY A 106 10.39 -6.71 7.54
N VAL A 107 10.19 -5.41 7.79
CA VAL A 107 8.89 -4.74 7.55
C VAL A 107 8.71 -4.34 6.08
N THR A 108 9.81 -3.99 5.40
CA THR A 108 9.78 -3.52 4.00
C THR A 108 9.80 -4.66 2.98
N SER A 109 10.22 -5.87 3.37
CA SER A 109 10.22 -7.05 2.49
C SER A 109 8.83 -7.49 2.03
N GLY A 110 7.77 -7.06 2.72
CA GLY A 110 6.37 -7.30 2.30
C GLY A 110 5.83 -6.32 1.26
N PHE A 111 6.59 -5.27 0.92
CA PHE A 111 6.21 -4.25 -0.07
C PHE A 111 6.97 -4.35 -1.41
N LYS A 112 7.93 -5.28 -1.52
CA LYS A 112 8.66 -5.57 -2.77
C LYS A 112 7.93 -6.60 -3.62
#